data_AF-A0A7C5Y265-F1
#
_entry.id   AF-A0A7C5Y265-F1
#
_cell.length_a   1.000
_cell.length_b   1.000
_cell.length_c   1.000
_cell.angle_alpha   90.00
_cell.angle_beta   90.00
_cell.angle_gamma   90.00
#
_symmetry.space_group_name_H-M   'P 1'
#
loop_
_entity.id
_entity.type
_entity.pdbx_description
1 polymer ?
#
loop_
_entity_poly.entity_id
_entity_poly.type
_entity_poly.pdbx_seq_one_letter_code
_entity_poly.pdbx_strand_id
1 'polypeptide(L)'
;MSVSSLRSSTRNCTRLVSIKYYAWVLLGILALLSFILGVLGRLQNIPLLNLYAIIVILVALTYYYSYLYTALRVLAEKISTSKFLVAGRVLSERFITMYITSTQVLGFLTSLLIILGVTLGFTHGYIPLTLFLVTVVLAAIFGVVLVFPSLYVSFTTSTRKTTCEIELPFLLLLFRVLSSTHLALYDILSAVENSRALRAWAEEIRNARKIATVLNTSLLTAMSIVSENHPSPTVRDVFRRILTVSISTGYLKEVVERAFGHIYTRLEARLSGLAEKFTIIYGILIFALLFTPIVFAVVTPLYGGNLAMSFLMPLAISILFFFMIYAVVSSIYPSAFTINPPRLLTYLSAISFTGPLILVLLQALLMITGFSSDLNTQVVMLGVVLTVAPSVVYAELWLKRVSLYDKLIRLVSDAISVSVSLGENFVTVIERLAPKYGKSVEALARRVLLGYHVEPVRERILREAPSLYHATFLEALFQALIMGAKPEMLKSLAASYEQLVNVYSK
;
A
#
# COMPACT_ATOMS: atom_id res chain seq x y z
N MET A 1 14.30 -28.00 2.27
CA MET A 1 14.74 -27.31 1.04
C MET A 1 16.05 -26.60 1.34
N SER A 2 17.16 -27.00 0.70
CA SER A 2 18.50 -26.46 1.00
C SER A 2 18.73 -25.09 0.37
N VAL A 3 19.45 -24.20 1.07
CA VAL A 3 19.79 -22.82 0.67
C VAL A 3 20.52 -22.75 -0.69
N SER A 4 21.14 -23.85 -1.14
CA SER A 4 21.78 -23.96 -2.46
C SER A 4 20.78 -23.92 -3.63
N SER A 5 19.51 -24.32 -3.43
CA SER A 5 18.48 -24.24 -4.49
C SER A 5 17.96 -22.82 -4.72
N LEU A 6 18.05 -21.94 -3.72
CA LEU A 6 17.66 -20.53 -3.81
C LEU A 6 18.70 -19.68 -4.57
N ARG A 7 20.00 -19.99 -4.43
CA ARG A 7 21.08 -19.32 -5.18
C ARG A 7 21.11 -19.70 -6.66
N SER A 8 20.73 -20.93 -7.03
CA SER A 8 20.60 -21.30 -8.45
C SER A 8 19.37 -20.67 -9.11
N SER A 9 18.29 -20.45 -8.35
CA SER A 9 17.05 -19.80 -8.83
C SER A 9 17.24 -18.32 -9.20
N THR A 10 18.07 -17.59 -8.45
CA THR A 10 18.37 -16.17 -8.74
C THR A 10 19.26 -15.98 -9.97
N ARG A 11 20.21 -16.90 -10.22
CA ARG A 11 21.06 -16.88 -11.44
C ARG A 11 20.28 -17.23 -12.71
N ASN A 12 19.24 -18.04 -12.60
CA ASN A 12 18.30 -18.30 -13.70
C ASN A 12 17.37 -17.10 -13.95
N CYS A 13 17.06 -16.27 -12.93
CA CYS A 13 16.19 -15.10 -13.08
C CYS A 13 16.73 -14.01 -14.04
N THR A 14 18.05 -13.79 -14.12
CA THR A 14 18.64 -12.81 -15.06
C THR A 14 18.56 -13.29 -16.51
N ARG A 15 18.73 -14.60 -16.76
CA ARG A 15 18.43 -15.23 -18.06
C ARG A 15 16.94 -15.23 -18.41
N LEU A 16 16.04 -15.11 -17.43
CA LEU A 16 14.59 -15.07 -17.65
C LEU A 16 14.06 -13.68 -18.03
N VAL A 17 14.65 -12.59 -17.50
CA VAL A 17 14.34 -11.22 -17.96
C VAL A 17 14.76 -11.05 -19.42
N SER A 18 15.87 -11.67 -19.83
CA SER A 18 16.30 -11.64 -21.23
C SER A 18 15.32 -12.37 -22.16
N ILE A 19 14.80 -13.54 -21.79
CA ILE A 19 13.83 -14.28 -22.64
C ILE A 19 12.53 -13.49 -22.85
N LYS A 20 12.02 -12.79 -21.82
CA LYS A 20 10.85 -11.91 -21.97
C LYS A 20 11.12 -10.74 -22.91
N TYR A 21 12.30 -10.12 -22.79
CA TYR A 21 12.72 -9.04 -23.67
C TYR A 21 12.89 -9.53 -25.11
N TYR A 22 13.47 -10.73 -25.31
CA TYR A 22 13.59 -11.35 -26.63
C TYR A 22 12.24 -11.70 -27.24
N ALA A 23 11.24 -12.14 -26.46
CA ALA A 23 9.89 -12.37 -26.97
C ALA A 23 9.21 -11.07 -27.41
N TRP A 24 9.35 -9.97 -26.65
CA TRP A 24 8.87 -8.64 -27.02
C TRP A 24 9.54 -8.09 -28.29
N VAL A 25 10.87 -8.21 -28.35
CA VAL A 25 11.66 -7.79 -29.51
C VAL A 25 11.29 -8.63 -30.73
N LEU A 26 11.10 -9.94 -30.58
CA LEU A 26 10.70 -10.84 -31.67
C LEU A 26 9.29 -10.54 -32.17
N LEU A 27 8.33 -10.27 -31.28
CA LEU A 27 6.94 -9.99 -31.65
C LEU A 27 6.81 -8.60 -32.30
N GLY A 28 7.58 -7.61 -31.82
CA GLY A 28 7.73 -6.31 -32.48
C GLY A 28 8.40 -6.41 -33.85
N ILE A 29 9.47 -7.21 -33.97
CA ILE A 29 10.15 -7.48 -35.25
C ILE A 29 9.21 -8.21 -36.21
N LEU A 30 8.42 -9.17 -35.76
CA LEU A 30 7.44 -9.89 -36.58
C LEU A 30 6.30 -8.98 -37.06
N ALA A 31 5.79 -8.09 -36.20
CA ALA A 31 4.78 -7.09 -36.60
C ALA A 31 5.35 -6.09 -37.62
N LEU A 32 6.61 -5.67 -37.43
CA LEU A 32 7.30 -4.75 -38.35
C LEU A 32 7.64 -5.44 -39.68
N LEU A 33 8.09 -6.70 -39.66
CA LEU A 33 8.28 -7.53 -40.85
C LEU A 33 6.98 -7.78 -41.60
N SER A 34 5.89 -8.06 -40.89
CA SER A 34 4.55 -8.19 -41.47
C SER A 34 4.11 -6.91 -42.18
N PHE A 35 4.33 -5.75 -41.57
CA PHE A 35 4.02 -4.46 -42.18
C PHE A 35 4.88 -4.20 -43.42
N ILE A 36 6.20 -4.43 -43.33
CA ILE A 36 7.15 -4.27 -44.43
C ILE A 36 6.80 -5.22 -45.59
N LEU A 37 6.52 -6.50 -45.31
CA LEU A 37 6.12 -7.49 -46.31
C LEU A 37 4.78 -7.15 -46.97
N GLY A 38 3.81 -6.60 -46.21
CA GLY A 38 2.55 -6.11 -46.77
C GLY A 38 2.74 -4.94 -47.73
N VAL A 39 3.63 -4.00 -47.38
CA VAL A 39 3.96 -2.84 -48.23
C VAL A 39 4.78 -3.24 -49.46
N LEU A 40 5.78 -4.12 -49.30
CA LEU A 40 6.61 -4.62 -50.42
C LEU A 40 5.84 -5.54 -51.37
N GLY A 41 4.94 -6.38 -50.86
CA GLY A 41 4.08 -7.23 -51.68
C GLY A 41 3.21 -6.43 -52.64
N ARG A 42 2.73 -5.25 -52.20
CA ARG A 42 1.98 -4.30 -53.04
C ARG A 42 2.85 -3.66 -54.12
N LEU A 43 4.12 -3.36 -53.82
CA LEU A 43 5.04 -2.74 -54.78
C LEU A 43 5.50 -3.70 -55.90
N GLN A 44 5.45 -5.02 -55.66
CA GLN A 44 6.04 -6.01 -56.57
C GLN A 44 5.04 -6.91 -57.31
N ASN A 45 3.71 -6.75 -57.11
CA ASN A 45 2.67 -7.51 -57.83
C ASN A 45 2.92 -9.04 -57.87
N ILE A 46 3.25 -9.62 -56.71
CA ILE A 46 3.79 -10.99 -56.64
C ILE A 46 2.67 -12.07 -56.68
N PRO A 47 2.80 -13.16 -57.45
CA PRO A 47 1.75 -14.18 -57.65
C PRO A 47 1.48 -15.10 -56.44
N LEU A 48 0.31 -15.76 -56.47
CA LEU A 48 -0.33 -16.65 -55.47
C LEU A 48 0.56 -17.71 -54.80
N LEU A 49 1.71 -18.08 -55.37
CA LEU A 49 2.65 -19.05 -54.79
C LEU A 49 3.21 -18.58 -53.42
N ASN A 50 3.32 -17.26 -53.21
CA ASN A 50 3.76 -16.68 -51.93
C ASN A 50 2.71 -16.76 -50.81
N LEU A 51 1.44 -16.98 -51.16
CA LEU A 51 0.37 -17.20 -50.18
C LEU A 51 0.54 -18.55 -49.47
N TYR A 52 1.10 -19.55 -50.16
CA TYR A 52 1.48 -20.84 -49.58
C TYR A 52 2.64 -20.71 -48.58
N ALA A 53 3.64 -19.89 -48.88
CA ALA A 53 4.73 -19.59 -47.95
C ALA A 53 4.22 -18.87 -46.69
N ILE A 54 3.26 -17.95 -46.83
CA ILE A 54 2.60 -17.28 -45.70
C ILE A 54 1.81 -18.29 -44.86
N ILE A 55 1.08 -19.22 -45.48
CA ILE A 55 0.35 -20.29 -44.76
C ILE A 55 1.31 -21.23 -44.03
N VAL A 56 2.43 -21.62 -44.63
CA VAL A 56 3.45 -22.46 -43.99
C VAL A 56 4.10 -21.73 -42.81
N ILE A 57 4.40 -20.43 -42.96
CA ILE A 57 4.90 -19.58 -41.87
C ILE A 57 3.85 -19.46 -40.76
N LEU A 58 2.55 -19.38 -41.09
CA LEU A 58 1.44 -19.33 -40.14
C LEU A 58 1.25 -20.64 -39.37
N VAL A 59 1.38 -21.79 -40.04
CA VAL A 59 1.35 -23.12 -39.41
C VAL A 59 2.58 -23.31 -38.50
N ALA A 60 3.76 -22.83 -38.92
CA ALA A 60 4.96 -22.86 -38.10
C ALA A 60 4.85 -21.91 -36.89
N LEU A 61 4.25 -20.73 -37.03
CA LEU A 61 4.00 -19.79 -35.94
C LEU A 61 2.98 -20.33 -34.93
N THR A 62 1.90 -20.96 -35.40
CA THR A 62 0.90 -21.59 -34.50
C THR A 62 1.48 -22.80 -33.77
N TYR A 63 2.32 -23.61 -34.43
CA TYR A 63 3.08 -24.68 -33.78
C TYR A 63 4.09 -24.14 -32.74
N TYR A 64 4.81 -23.06 -33.08
CA TYR A 64 5.71 -22.37 -32.15
C TYR A 64 4.97 -21.78 -30.95
N TYR A 65 3.77 -21.21 -31.14
CA TYR A 65 2.92 -20.72 -30.06
C TYR A 65 2.45 -21.84 -29.13
N SER A 66 2.15 -23.04 -29.65
CA SER A 66 1.83 -24.22 -28.84
C SER A 66 3.03 -24.68 -27.98
N TYR A 67 4.24 -24.62 -28.54
CA TYR A 67 5.46 -24.91 -27.79
C TYR A 67 5.77 -23.85 -26.73
N LEU A 68 5.64 -22.56 -27.09
CA LEU A 68 5.78 -21.42 -26.17
C LEU A 68 4.75 -21.51 -25.03
N TYR A 69 3.52 -21.96 -25.31
CA TYR A 69 2.48 -22.22 -24.32
C TYR A 69 2.89 -23.29 -23.32
N THR A 70 3.44 -24.41 -23.79
CA THR A 70 3.90 -25.50 -22.92
C THR A 70 5.06 -25.03 -22.03
N ALA A 71 5.97 -24.24 -22.58
CA ALA A 71 7.06 -23.61 -21.83
C ALA A 71 6.55 -22.58 -20.81
N LEU A 72 5.60 -21.72 -21.18
CA LEU A 72 4.97 -20.73 -20.31
C LEU A 72 4.18 -21.39 -19.18
N ARG A 73 3.51 -22.53 -19.43
CA ARG A 73 2.79 -23.30 -18.42
C ARG A 73 3.74 -23.88 -17.38
N VAL A 74 4.79 -24.58 -17.82
CA VAL A 74 5.81 -25.15 -16.92
C VAL A 74 6.54 -24.05 -16.12
N LEU A 75 6.74 -22.89 -16.75
CA LEU A 75 7.36 -21.72 -16.13
C LEU A 75 6.42 -21.02 -15.15
N ALA A 76 5.12 -20.94 -15.43
CA ALA A 76 4.11 -20.44 -14.52
C ALA A 76 3.94 -21.36 -13.31
N GLU A 77 3.95 -22.68 -13.49
CA GLU A 77 3.91 -23.67 -12.40
C GLU A 77 5.16 -23.61 -11.51
N LYS A 78 6.37 -23.46 -12.07
CA LYS A 78 7.61 -23.33 -11.28
C LYS A 78 7.74 -21.97 -10.57
N ILE A 79 7.31 -20.89 -11.21
CA ILE A 79 7.33 -19.55 -10.60
C ILE A 79 6.24 -19.43 -9.54
N SER A 80 5.07 -20.03 -9.78
CA SER A 80 3.98 -19.99 -8.80
C SER A 80 4.40 -20.72 -7.53
N THR A 81 4.83 -21.97 -7.64
CA THR A 81 5.22 -22.78 -6.47
C THR A 81 6.33 -22.12 -5.64
N SER A 82 7.39 -21.62 -6.28
CA SER A 82 8.54 -21.04 -5.56
C SER A 82 8.29 -19.64 -5.00
N LYS A 83 7.65 -18.73 -5.75
CA LYS A 83 7.44 -17.35 -5.28
C LYS A 83 6.20 -17.19 -4.40
N PHE A 84 5.18 -18.05 -4.54
CA PHE A 84 4.00 -17.99 -3.66
C PHE A 84 4.26 -18.58 -2.28
N LEU A 85 5.15 -19.56 -2.16
CA LEU A 85 5.67 -20.00 -0.85
C LEU A 85 6.33 -18.82 -0.11
N VAL A 86 7.13 -18.01 -0.80
CA VAL A 86 7.76 -16.80 -0.24
C VAL A 86 6.72 -15.70 0.07
N ALA A 87 5.65 -15.60 -0.73
CA ALA A 87 4.54 -14.69 -0.46
C ALA A 87 3.59 -15.17 0.66
N GLY A 88 3.76 -16.39 1.18
CA GLY A 88 2.94 -16.96 2.25
C GLY A 88 1.46 -17.17 1.87
N ARG A 89 1.12 -17.12 0.58
CA ARG A 89 -0.24 -17.28 0.08
C ARG A 89 -0.29 -18.38 -0.95
N VAL A 90 -1.08 -19.42 -0.68
CA VAL A 90 -1.43 -20.42 -1.69
C VAL A 90 -2.43 -19.77 -2.65
N LEU A 91 -2.07 -19.63 -3.93
CA LEU A 91 -3.05 -19.22 -4.94
C LEU A 91 -4.13 -20.29 -5.03
N SER A 92 -5.39 -19.86 -5.09
CA SER A 92 -6.47 -20.81 -5.38
C SER A 92 -6.25 -21.41 -6.77
N GLU A 93 -6.48 -22.71 -6.91
CA GLU A 93 -6.40 -23.40 -8.21
C GLU A 93 -7.26 -22.68 -9.25
N ARG A 94 -8.43 -22.16 -8.84
CA ARG A 94 -9.33 -21.35 -9.67
C ARG A 94 -8.66 -20.12 -10.27
N PHE A 95 -7.82 -19.41 -9.50
CA PHE A 95 -7.09 -18.24 -10.00
C PHE A 95 -6.02 -18.64 -11.02
N ILE A 96 -5.31 -19.75 -10.77
CA ILE A 96 -4.30 -20.27 -11.70
C ILE A 96 -4.98 -20.68 -13.01
N THR A 97 -6.10 -21.41 -12.94
CA THR A 97 -6.88 -21.80 -14.12
C THR A 97 -7.40 -20.58 -14.87
N MET A 98 -7.99 -19.59 -14.18
CA MET A 98 -8.50 -18.37 -14.80
C MET A 98 -7.39 -17.54 -15.46
N TYR A 99 -6.21 -17.47 -14.84
CA TYR A 99 -5.06 -16.79 -15.43
C TYR A 99 -4.58 -17.49 -16.70
N ILE A 100 -4.47 -18.82 -16.66
CA ILE A 100 -4.06 -19.63 -17.82
C ILE A 100 -5.08 -19.47 -18.95
N THR A 101 -6.37 -19.59 -18.67
CA THR A 101 -7.42 -19.45 -19.70
C THR A 101 -7.52 -18.03 -20.24
N SER A 102 -7.39 -17.00 -19.40
CA SER A 102 -7.35 -15.60 -19.86
C SER A 102 -6.15 -15.33 -20.77
N THR A 103 -4.97 -15.83 -20.40
CA THR A 103 -3.75 -15.71 -21.22
C THR A 103 -3.89 -16.46 -22.54
N GLN A 104 -4.55 -17.63 -22.54
CA GLN A 104 -4.86 -18.39 -23.76
C GLN A 104 -5.80 -17.60 -24.69
N VAL A 105 -6.91 -17.09 -24.17
CA VAL A 105 -7.91 -16.37 -24.97
C VAL A 105 -7.32 -15.08 -25.54
N LEU A 106 -6.59 -14.31 -24.74
CA LEU A 106 -5.92 -13.09 -25.21
C LEU A 106 -4.79 -13.39 -26.20
N GLY A 107 -4.00 -14.44 -25.97
CA GLY A 107 -2.94 -14.87 -26.88
C GLY A 107 -3.48 -15.34 -28.23
N PHE A 108 -4.59 -16.07 -28.23
CA PHE A 108 -5.28 -16.51 -29.45
C PHE A 108 -5.94 -15.32 -30.19
N LEU A 109 -6.58 -14.40 -29.45
CA LEU A 109 -7.24 -13.25 -30.06
C LEU A 109 -6.22 -12.27 -30.67
N THR A 110 -5.10 -12.01 -29.98
CA THR A 110 -4.00 -11.18 -30.50
C THR A 110 -3.39 -11.79 -31.75
N SER A 111 -3.11 -13.10 -31.75
CA SER A 111 -2.56 -13.76 -32.94
C SER A 111 -3.55 -13.77 -34.10
N LEU A 112 -4.83 -14.08 -33.86
CA LEU A 112 -5.88 -14.04 -34.87
C LEU A 112 -5.98 -12.65 -35.52
N LEU A 113 -5.98 -11.58 -34.72
CA LEU A 113 -6.05 -10.20 -35.23
C LEU A 113 -4.80 -9.80 -36.02
N ILE A 114 -3.61 -10.25 -35.60
CA ILE A 114 -2.37 -10.04 -36.36
C ILE A 114 -2.49 -10.75 -37.71
N ILE A 115 -2.94 -12.01 -37.74
CA ILE A 115 -3.11 -12.80 -38.96
C ILE A 115 -4.10 -12.11 -39.90
N LEU A 116 -5.26 -11.69 -39.37
CA LEU A 116 -6.30 -11.02 -40.12
C LEU A 116 -5.84 -9.65 -40.64
N GLY A 117 -5.02 -8.93 -39.87
CA GLY A 117 -4.36 -7.70 -40.32
C GLY A 117 -3.36 -7.93 -41.44
N VAL A 118 -2.57 -9.01 -41.38
CA VAL A 118 -1.61 -9.39 -42.44
C VAL A 118 -2.35 -9.77 -43.72
N THR A 119 -3.39 -10.60 -43.62
CA THR A 119 -4.14 -11.07 -44.80
C THR A 119 -4.89 -9.92 -45.47
N LEU A 120 -5.60 -9.08 -44.71
CA LEU A 120 -6.27 -7.90 -45.26
C LEU A 120 -5.30 -6.87 -45.82
N GLY A 121 -4.17 -6.64 -45.14
CA GLY A 121 -3.11 -5.77 -45.64
C GLY A 121 -2.55 -6.26 -46.98
N PHE A 122 -2.43 -7.58 -47.15
CA PHE A 122 -1.97 -8.20 -48.39
C PHE A 122 -3.03 -8.17 -49.50
N THR A 123 -4.31 -8.43 -49.20
CA THR A 123 -5.39 -8.47 -50.21
C THR A 123 -5.86 -7.09 -50.67
N HIS A 124 -5.83 -6.08 -49.79
CA HIS A 124 -6.38 -4.75 -50.07
C HIS A 124 -5.33 -3.64 -50.12
N GLY A 125 -4.08 -3.94 -49.76
CA GLY A 125 -2.96 -3.00 -49.85
C GLY A 125 -2.97 -1.89 -48.79
N TYR A 126 -3.90 -1.93 -47.83
CA TYR A 126 -3.92 -1.05 -46.65
C TYR A 126 -4.40 -1.84 -45.44
N ILE A 127 -3.76 -1.61 -44.29
CA ILE A 127 -4.24 -2.12 -43.00
C ILE A 127 -5.19 -1.07 -42.45
N PRO A 128 -6.47 -1.39 -42.16
CA PRO A 128 -7.37 -0.44 -41.51
C PRO A 128 -6.74 0.05 -40.20
N LEU A 129 -6.61 1.37 -40.03
CA LEU A 129 -5.96 1.97 -38.86
C LEU A 129 -6.64 1.54 -37.55
N THR A 130 -7.94 1.24 -37.61
CA THR A 130 -8.73 0.66 -36.51
C THR A 130 -8.23 -0.74 -36.10
N LEU A 131 -7.92 -1.63 -37.05
CA LEU A 131 -7.36 -2.96 -36.77
C LEU A 131 -5.96 -2.87 -36.16
N PHE A 132 -5.12 -1.96 -36.66
CA PHE A 132 -3.78 -1.72 -36.10
C PHE A 132 -3.83 -1.17 -34.68
N LEU A 133 -4.73 -0.20 -34.41
CA LEU A 133 -4.86 0.37 -33.08
C LEU A 133 -5.42 -0.67 -32.08
N VAL A 134 -6.39 -1.48 -32.51
CA VAL A 134 -6.91 -2.59 -31.71
C VAL A 134 -5.83 -3.63 -31.42
N THR A 135 -5.01 -4.04 -32.40
CA THR A 135 -3.93 -5.01 -32.16
C THR A 135 -2.87 -4.48 -31.21
N VAL A 136 -2.49 -3.20 -31.31
CA VAL A 136 -1.53 -2.57 -30.38
C VAL A 136 -2.08 -2.51 -28.95
N VAL A 137 -3.34 -2.10 -28.77
CA VAL A 137 -3.99 -2.07 -27.45
C VAL A 137 -4.09 -3.48 -26.86
N LEU A 138 -4.51 -4.46 -27.65
CA LEU A 138 -4.63 -5.86 -27.20
C LEU A 138 -3.26 -6.48 -26.89
N ALA A 139 -2.21 -6.15 -27.65
CA ALA A 139 -0.84 -6.55 -27.36
C ALA A 139 -0.32 -5.92 -26.06
N ALA A 140 -0.63 -4.65 -25.79
CA ALA A 140 -0.30 -3.99 -24.53
C ALA A 140 -1.02 -4.64 -23.33
N ILE A 141 -2.33 -4.91 -23.46
CA ILE A 141 -3.11 -5.62 -22.42
C ILE A 141 -2.55 -7.02 -22.18
N PHE A 142 -2.26 -7.78 -23.24
CA PHE A 142 -1.65 -9.10 -23.14
C PHE A 142 -0.28 -9.04 -22.43
N GLY A 143 0.53 -8.03 -22.76
CA GLY A 143 1.80 -7.77 -22.09
C GLY A 143 1.65 -7.52 -20.58
N VAL A 144 0.67 -6.71 -20.19
CA VAL A 144 0.35 -6.45 -18.77
C VAL A 144 -0.09 -7.75 -18.08
N VAL A 145 -0.99 -8.52 -18.69
CA VAL A 145 -1.48 -9.81 -18.14
C VAL A 145 -0.32 -10.78 -17.92
N LEU A 146 0.62 -10.89 -18.86
CA LEU A 146 1.76 -11.80 -18.76
C LEU A 146 2.75 -11.41 -17.64
N VAL A 147 2.89 -10.12 -17.37
CA VAL A 147 3.75 -9.59 -16.30
C VAL A 147 3.01 -9.53 -14.95
N PHE A 148 1.67 -9.58 -14.96
CA PHE A 148 0.82 -9.44 -13.79
C PHE A 148 1.17 -10.39 -12.64
N PRO A 149 1.43 -11.70 -12.80
CA PRO A 149 1.78 -12.55 -11.66
C PRO A 149 3.08 -12.13 -10.98
N SER A 150 4.07 -11.67 -11.76
CA SER A 150 5.35 -11.21 -11.21
C SER A 150 5.17 -9.89 -10.46
N LEU A 151 4.39 -8.97 -11.02
CA LEU A 151 4.05 -7.72 -10.34
C LEU A 151 3.23 -8.00 -9.09
N TYR A 152 2.21 -8.85 -9.16
CA TYR A 152 1.37 -9.24 -8.04
C TYR A 152 2.19 -9.84 -6.90
N VAL A 153 3.13 -10.75 -7.19
CA VAL A 153 4.00 -11.30 -6.14
C VAL A 153 4.94 -10.23 -5.59
N SER A 154 5.51 -9.37 -6.44
CA SER A 154 6.37 -8.28 -5.98
C SER A 154 5.60 -7.28 -5.11
N PHE A 155 4.37 -6.94 -5.48
CA PHE A 155 3.50 -6.06 -4.71
C PHE A 155 3.08 -6.72 -3.41
N THR A 156 2.63 -7.97 -3.41
CA THR A 156 2.21 -8.67 -2.19
C THR A 156 3.36 -8.94 -1.22
N THR A 157 4.55 -9.26 -1.71
CA THR A 157 5.75 -9.40 -0.86
C THR A 157 6.23 -8.06 -0.32
N SER A 158 6.16 -7.00 -1.14
CA SER A 158 6.48 -5.64 -0.70
C SER A 158 5.46 -5.12 0.32
N THR A 159 4.16 -5.36 0.11
CA THR A 159 3.12 -4.98 1.07
C THR A 159 3.28 -5.76 2.38
N ARG A 160 3.43 -7.09 2.32
CA ARG A 160 3.70 -7.93 3.51
C ARG A 160 4.93 -7.44 4.29
N LYS A 161 6.02 -7.13 3.57
CA LYS A 161 7.24 -6.57 4.16
C LYS A 161 6.97 -5.26 4.89
N THR A 162 6.36 -4.30 4.19
CA THR A 162 6.14 -2.95 4.69
C THR A 162 5.13 -2.94 5.84
N THR A 163 4.00 -3.64 5.73
CA THR A 163 2.98 -3.67 6.78
C THR A 163 3.49 -4.32 8.06
N CYS A 164 4.21 -5.45 7.97
CA CYS A 164 4.77 -6.10 9.16
C CYS A 164 5.89 -5.28 9.81
N GLU A 165 6.74 -4.61 9.02
CA GLU A 165 7.78 -3.70 9.54
C GLU A 165 7.18 -2.49 10.27
N ILE A 166 6.07 -1.96 9.75
CA ILE A 166 5.34 -0.82 10.30
C ILE A 166 4.64 -1.21 11.62
N GLU A 167 4.05 -2.41 11.68
CA GLU A 167 3.39 -2.92 12.89
C GLU A 167 4.36 -3.47 13.96
N LEU A 168 5.60 -3.83 13.58
CA LEU A 168 6.60 -4.46 14.45
C LEU A 168 6.84 -3.73 15.79
N PRO A 169 7.07 -2.40 15.87
CA PRO A 169 7.29 -1.73 17.16
C PRO A 169 6.07 -1.85 18.09
N PHE A 170 4.85 -1.82 17.54
CA PHE A 170 3.62 -1.96 18.34
C PHE A 170 3.38 -3.39 18.80
N LEU A 171 3.72 -4.38 17.95
CA LEU A 171 3.70 -5.78 18.33
C LEU A 171 4.67 -6.04 19.48
N LEU A 172 5.91 -5.51 19.41
CA LEU A 172 6.89 -5.66 20.48
C LEU A 172 6.43 -4.99 21.78
N LEU A 173 5.74 -3.85 21.67
CA LEU A 173 5.13 -3.21 22.84
C LEU A 173 4.04 -4.10 23.45
N LEU A 174 3.16 -4.66 22.63
CA LEU A 174 2.14 -5.59 23.10
C LEU A 174 2.77 -6.82 23.75
N PHE A 175 3.80 -7.41 23.13
CA PHE A 175 4.56 -8.52 23.72
C PHE A 175 5.21 -8.10 25.05
N ARG A 176 5.72 -6.88 25.17
CA ARG A 176 6.31 -6.38 26.41
C ARG A 176 5.28 -6.34 27.53
N VAL A 177 4.11 -5.75 27.26
CA VAL A 177 3.01 -5.65 28.22
C VAL A 177 2.51 -7.03 28.61
N LEU A 178 2.26 -7.91 27.64
CA LEU A 178 1.75 -9.26 27.89
C LEU A 178 2.80 -10.21 28.51
N SER A 179 4.09 -10.01 28.23
CA SER A 179 5.14 -10.77 28.91
C SER A 179 5.27 -10.38 30.38
N SER A 180 4.84 -9.16 30.76
CA SER A 180 4.82 -8.72 32.15
C SER A 180 3.71 -9.39 32.98
N THR A 181 2.66 -9.91 32.32
CA THR A 181 1.58 -10.67 32.97
C THR A 181 1.90 -12.17 33.09
N HIS A 182 3.16 -12.58 32.86
CA HIS A 182 3.64 -13.98 32.92
C HIS A 182 2.91 -14.95 31.97
N LEU A 183 2.28 -14.46 30.90
CA LEU A 183 1.63 -15.31 29.92
C LEU A 183 2.65 -16.09 29.08
N ALA A 184 2.28 -17.32 28.72
CA ALA A 184 3.07 -18.12 27.80
C ALA A 184 3.04 -17.48 26.40
N LEU A 185 4.11 -17.64 25.63
CA LEU A 185 4.20 -17.09 24.27
C LEU A 185 3.03 -17.56 23.39
N TYR A 186 2.52 -18.78 23.60
CA TYR A 186 1.36 -19.30 22.88
C TYR A 186 0.10 -18.44 23.10
N ASP A 187 -0.18 -18.05 24.34
CA ASP A 187 -1.34 -17.21 24.69
C ASP A 187 -1.16 -15.78 24.19
N ILE A 188 0.07 -15.28 24.21
CA ILE A 188 0.42 -13.99 23.61
C ILE A 188 0.18 -14.00 22.10
N LEU A 189 0.60 -15.07 21.39
CA LEU A 189 0.36 -15.21 19.96
C LEU A 189 -1.14 -15.35 19.65
N SER A 190 -1.91 -16.05 20.49
CA SER A 190 -3.36 -16.16 20.31
C SER A 190 -4.08 -14.83 20.53
N ALA A 191 -3.60 -14.00 21.47
CA ALA A 191 -4.09 -12.64 21.66
C ALA A 191 -3.82 -11.75 20.44
N VAL A 192 -2.64 -11.88 19.82
CA VAL A 192 -2.30 -11.15 18.58
C VAL A 192 -3.12 -11.63 17.38
N GLU A 193 -3.39 -12.94 17.27
CA GLU A 193 -4.20 -13.50 16.20
C GLU A 193 -5.62 -12.91 16.14
N ASN A 194 -6.17 -12.61 17.32
CA ASN A 194 -7.49 -11.99 17.49
C ASN A 194 -7.43 -10.45 17.45
N SER A 195 -6.24 -9.86 17.37
CA SER A 195 -6.09 -8.42 17.37
C SER A 195 -6.64 -7.80 16.10
N ARG A 196 -7.51 -6.79 16.27
CA ARG A 196 -8.03 -5.98 15.16
C ARG A 196 -7.11 -4.83 14.78
N ALA A 197 -6.23 -4.41 15.69
CA ALA A 197 -5.28 -3.33 15.46
C ALA A 197 -4.05 -3.82 14.66
N LEU A 198 -3.48 -4.96 15.04
CA LEU A 198 -2.30 -5.56 14.40
C LEU A 198 -2.70 -6.55 13.30
N ARG A 199 -3.31 -6.04 12.22
CA ARG A 199 -3.93 -6.90 11.20
C ARG A 199 -2.91 -7.70 10.41
N ALA A 200 -1.75 -7.11 10.09
CA ALA A 200 -0.72 -7.83 9.34
C ALA A 200 -0.17 -8.99 10.18
N TRP A 201 0.14 -8.74 11.45
CA TRP A 201 0.60 -9.79 12.37
C TRP A 201 -0.47 -10.85 12.68
N ALA A 202 -1.73 -10.44 12.82
CA ALA A 202 -2.83 -11.38 12.98
C ALA A 202 -2.94 -12.33 11.76
N GLU A 203 -2.77 -11.80 10.54
CA GLU A 203 -2.75 -12.61 9.32
C GLU A 203 -1.54 -13.56 9.28
N GLU A 204 -0.35 -13.11 9.68
CA GLU A 204 0.85 -13.96 9.78
C GLU A 204 0.66 -15.12 10.75
N ILE A 205 0.08 -14.87 11.93
CA ILE A 205 -0.16 -15.91 12.94
C ILE A 205 -1.26 -16.88 12.47
N ARG A 206 -2.33 -16.40 11.82
CA ARG A 206 -3.33 -17.28 11.20
C ARG A 206 -2.72 -18.14 10.10
N ASN A 207 -1.82 -17.59 9.30
CA ASN A 207 -1.12 -18.36 8.27
C ASN A 207 -0.21 -19.42 8.90
N ALA A 208 0.51 -19.08 9.97
CA ALA A 208 1.29 -20.06 10.73
C ALA A 208 0.41 -21.14 11.35
N ARG A 209 -0.77 -20.79 11.89
CA ARG A 209 -1.73 -21.76 12.43
C ARG A 209 -2.24 -22.72 11.34
N LYS A 210 -2.55 -22.22 10.14
CA LYS A 210 -2.90 -23.07 8.99
C LYS A 210 -1.75 -24.01 8.62
N ILE A 211 -0.52 -23.51 8.59
CA ILE A 211 0.67 -24.33 8.32
C ILE A 211 0.85 -25.39 9.43
N ALA A 212 0.66 -25.03 10.68
CA ALA A 212 0.71 -25.94 11.82
C ALA A 212 -0.31 -27.08 11.66
N THR A 213 -1.55 -26.77 11.25
CA THR A 213 -2.59 -27.78 11.01
C THR A 213 -2.30 -28.67 9.80
N VAL A 214 -1.73 -28.12 8.73
CA VAL A 214 -1.40 -28.90 7.51
C VAL A 214 -0.20 -29.81 7.74
N LEU A 215 0.81 -29.34 8.49
CA LEU A 215 2.03 -30.07 8.76
C LEU A 215 1.97 -30.91 10.04
N ASN A 216 0.87 -30.87 10.80
CA ASN A 216 0.74 -31.48 12.13
C ASN A 216 1.90 -31.09 13.07
N THR A 217 2.23 -29.80 13.12
CA THR A 217 3.32 -29.26 13.95
C THR A 217 2.80 -28.24 14.97
N SER A 218 3.60 -27.89 15.98
CA SER A 218 3.24 -26.84 16.95
C SER A 218 3.20 -25.46 16.28
N LEU A 219 2.38 -24.56 16.83
CA LEU A 219 2.28 -23.17 16.36
C LEU A 219 3.65 -22.46 16.39
N LEU A 220 4.48 -22.73 17.41
CA LEU A 220 5.80 -22.14 17.53
C LEU A 220 6.75 -22.59 16.41
N THR A 221 6.72 -23.88 16.05
CA THR A 221 7.50 -24.41 14.92
C THR A 221 7.01 -23.82 13.59
N ALA A 222 5.70 -23.75 13.39
CA ALA A 222 5.13 -23.14 12.19
C ALA A 222 5.47 -21.63 12.10
N MET A 223 5.42 -20.91 13.22
CA MET A 223 5.86 -19.51 13.29
C MET A 223 7.35 -19.36 12.98
N SER A 224 8.21 -20.30 13.40
CA SER A 224 9.62 -20.31 13.02
C SER A 224 9.78 -20.39 11.50
N ILE A 225 9.06 -21.31 10.85
CA ILE A 225 9.07 -21.46 9.38
C ILE A 225 8.57 -20.19 8.69
N VAL A 226 7.49 -19.58 9.18
CA VAL A 226 6.95 -18.33 8.62
C VAL A 226 7.95 -17.18 8.78
N SER A 227 8.60 -17.07 9.94
CA SER A 227 9.58 -16.03 10.22
C SER A 227 10.85 -16.15 9.37
N GLU A 228 11.36 -17.37 9.15
CA GLU A 228 12.54 -17.63 8.32
C GLU A 228 12.32 -17.25 6.86
N ASN A 229 11.10 -17.46 6.37
CA ASN A 229 10.68 -17.15 5.01
C ASN A 229 10.13 -15.72 4.85
N HIS A 230 10.17 -14.88 5.88
CA HIS A 230 9.63 -13.52 5.82
C HIS A 230 10.51 -12.61 4.93
N PRO A 231 9.92 -11.75 4.07
CA PRO A 231 10.67 -10.90 3.14
C PRO A 231 11.49 -9.78 3.83
N SER A 232 11.10 -9.37 5.04
CA SER A 232 11.87 -8.42 5.84
C SER A 232 12.97 -9.13 6.65
N PRO A 233 14.26 -8.75 6.49
CA PRO A 233 15.34 -9.27 7.33
C PRO A 233 15.19 -8.83 8.79
N THR A 234 14.77 -7.58 9.03
CA THR A 234 14.56 -7.03 10.37
C THR A 234 13.53 -7.84 11.15
N VAL A 235 12.39 -8.13 10.51
CA VAL A 235 11.33 -8.95 11.13
C VAL A 235 11.83 -10.36 11.42
N ARG A 236 12.51 -10.99 10.45
CA ARG A 236 13.05 -12.33 10.60
C ARG A 236 14.03 -12.42 11.77
N ASP A 237 14.96 -11.49 11.89
CA ASP A 237 16.00 -11.52 12.93
C ASP A 237 15.41 -11.30 14.32
N VAL A 238 14.46 -10.35 14.45
CA VAL A 238 13.77 -10.08 15.72
C VAL A 238 12.92 -11.28 16.15
N PHE A 239 12.09 -11.82 15.26
CA PHE A 239 11.23 -12.95 15.59
C PHE A 239 12.00 -14.22 15.86
N ARG A 240 13.06 -14.50 15.09
CA ARG A 240 13.91 -15.66 15.35
C ARG A 240 14.51 -15.59 16.75
N ARG A 241 14.99 -14.42 17.18
CA ARG A 241 15.50 -14.22 18.55
C ARG A 241 14.42 -14.44 19.61
N ILE A 242 13.22 -13.88 19.42
CA ILE A 242 12.10 -14.07 20.34
C ILE A 242 11.74 -15.56 20.45
N LEU A 243 11.51 -16.23 19.33
CA LEU A 243 11.14 -17.65 19.29
C LEU A 243 12.20 -18.55 19.91
N THR A 244 13.48 -18.36 19.56
CA THR A 244 14.58 -19.17 20.09
C THR A 244 14.68 -19.04 21.61
N VAL A 245 14.61 -17.82 22.15
CA VAL A 245 14.76 -17.61 23.60
C VAL A 245 13.52 -18.03 24.38
N SER A 246 12.31 -17.85 23.82
CA SER A 246 11.09 -18.35 24.43
C SER A 246 11.07 -19.87 24.52
N ILE A 247 11.60 -20.58 23.53
CA ILE A 247 11.68 -22.05 23.55
C ILE A 247 12.75 -22.52 24.53
N SER A 248 13.90 -21.84 24.63
CA SER A 248 15.04 -22.30 25.43
C SER A 248 15.02 -21.88 26.90
N THR A 249 14.53 -20.68 27.21
CA THR A 249 14.66 -20.08 28.56
C THR A 249 13.33 -19.78 29.24
N GLY A 250 12.23 -19.66 28.49
CA GLY A 250 10.93 -19.21 29.01
C GLY A 250 10.86 -17.72 29.40
N TYR A 251 11.98 -17.00 29.50
CA TYR A 251 12.04 -15.59 29.89
C TYR A 251 11.84 -14.65 28.70
N LEU A 252 10.59 -14.52 28.23
CA LEU A 252 10.22 -13.68 27.09
C LEU A 252 10.48 -12.18 27.33
N LYS A 253 10.25 -11.70 28.56
CA LYS A 253 10.24 -10.27 28.89
C LYS A 253 11.54 -9.56 28.52
N GLU A 254 12.69 -10.08 28.97
CA GLU A 254 13.98 -9.42 28.79
C GLU A 254 14.38 -9.33 27.31
N VAL A 255 14.07 -10.36 26.53
CA VAL A 255 14.36 -10.40 25.09
C VAL A 255 13.51 -9.39 24.35
N VAL A 256 12.22 -9.33 24.68
CA VAL A 256 11.30 -8.38 24.07
C VAL A 256 11.70 -6.95 24.42
N GLU A 257 12.13 -6.69 25.66
CA GLU A 257 12.62 -5.36 26.06
C GLU A 257 13.87 -4.93 25.29
N ARG A 258 14.87 -5.82 25.13
CA ARG A 258 16.06 -5.53 24.33
C ARG A 258 15.72 -5.35 22.84
N ALA A 259 14.85 -6.19 22.30
CA ALA A 259 14.40 -6.09 20.91
C ALA A 259 13.62 -4.79 20.66
N PHE A 260 12.73 -4.42 21.58
CA PHE A 260 12.00 -3.16 21.54
C PHE A 260 12.95 -1.97 21.58
N GLY A 261 13.92 -1.92 22.51
CA GLY A 261 14.89 -0.84 22.59
C GLY A 261 15.70 -0.66 21.30
N HIS A 262 16.12 -1.76 20.67
CA HIS A 262 16.84 -1.71 19.39
C HIS A 262 15.95 -1.19 18.23
N ILE A 263 14.70 -1.65 18.15
CA ILE A 263 13.77 -1.18 17.10
C ILE A 263 13.35 0.28 17.35
N TYR A 264 13.15 0.66 18.60
CA TYR A 264 12.78 2.01 19.00
C TYR A 264 13.88 3.02 18.66
N THR A 265 15.13 2.77 19.05
CA THR A 265 16.26 3.65 18.71
C THR A 265 16.42 3.81 17.19
N ARG A 266 16.19 2.74 16.42
CA ARG A 266 16.18 2.80 14.96
C ARG A 266 15.00 3.62 14.42
N LEU A 267 13.82 3.50 15.01
CA LEU A 267 12.63 4.28 14.65
C LEU A 267 12.84 5.77 14.95
N GLU A 268 13.39 6.10 16.11
CA GLU A 268 13.73 7.47 16.53
C GLU A 268 14.77 8.09 15.59
N ALA A 269 15.85 7.36 15.27
CA ALA A 269 16.85 7.81 14.30
C ALA A 269 16.25 8.03 12.91
N ARG A 270 15.30 7.18 12.50
CA ARG A 270 14.58 7.36 11.23
C ARG A 270 13.70 8.59 11.28
N LEU A 271 12.88 8.75 12.31
CA LEU A 271 11.93 9.87 12.43
C LEU A 271 12.63 11.22 12.58
N SER A 272 13.70 11.31 13.37
CA SER A 272 14.53 12.53 13.45
C SER A 272 15.13 12.91 12.10
N GLY A 273 15.70 11.95 11.37
CA GLY A 273 16.18 12.18 10.01
C GLY A 273 15.07 12.48 8.99
N LEU A 274 13.82 12.12 9.27
CA LEU A 274 12.66 12.48 8.47
C LEU A 274 12.18 13.89 8.76
N ALA A 275 12.13 14.31 10.03
CA ALA A 275 11.74 15.65 10.42
C ALA A 275 12.62 16.70 9.73
N GLU A 276 13.94 16.50 9.74
CA GLU A 276 14.88 17.36 9.03
C GLU A 276 14.57 17.43 7.53
N LYS A 277 14.35 16.28 6.88
CA LYS A 277 13.96 16.22 5.46
C LYS A 277 12.62 16.92 5.20
N PHE A 278 11.64 16.81 6.10
CA PHE A 278 10.37 17.50 5.95
C PHE A 278 10.52 19.00 6.04
N THR A 279 11.35 19.53 6.94
CA THR A 279 11.59 20.99 6.99
C THR A 279 12.14 21.51 5.66
N ILE A 280 13.07 20.76 5.04
CA ILE A 280 13.61 21.10 3.72
C ILE A 280 12.53 21.01 2.64
N ILE A 281 11.76 19.91 2.60
CA ILE A 281 10.68 19.70 1.62
C ILE A 281 9.60 20.78 1.76
N TYR A 282 9.17 21.11 2.97
CA TYR A 282 8.21 22.19 3.24
C TYR A 282 8.78 23.55 2.86
N GLY A 283 10.05 23.81 3.13
CA GLY A 283 10.73 25.03 2.68
C GLY A 283 10.71 25.16 1.15
N ILE A 284 11.05 24.09 0.43
CA ILE A 284 10.98 24.04 -1.04
C ILE A 284 9.54 24.19 -1.53
N LEU A 285 8.56 23.58 -0.85
CA LEU A 285 7.14 23.66 -1.21
C LEU A 285 6.62 25.09 -1.08
N ILE A 286 6.86 25.74 0.06
CA ILE A 286 6.44 27.12 0.31
C ILE A 286 7.11 28.05 -0.70
N PHE A 287 8.41 27.87 -0.94
CA PHE A 287 9.13 28.63 -1.94
C PHE A 287 8.55 28.43 -3.34
N ALA A 288 8.34 27.19 -3.79
CA ALA A 288 7.78 26.91 -5.10
C ALA A 288 6.35 27.45 -5.25
N LEU A 289 5.48 27.28 -4.24
CA LEU A 289 4.09 27.76 -4.25
C LEU A 289 3.99 29.29 -4.25
N LEU A 290 4.90 29.99 -3.56
CA LEU A 290 4.90 31.46 -3.54
C LEU A 290 5.59 32.05 -4.77
N PHE A 291 6.73 31.48 -5.19
CA PHE A 291 7.57 32.06 -6.22
C PHE A 291 7.08 31.75 -7.64
N THR A 292 6.50 30.57 -7.88
CA THR A 292 6.01 30.19 -9.22
C THR A 292 4.92 31.13 -9.73
N PRO A 293 3.86 31.48 -8.95
CA PRO A 293 2.86 32.44 -9.40
C PRO A 293 3.43 33.82 -9.65
N ILE A 294 4.36 34.29 -8.80
CA ILE A 294 4.98 35.62 -8.93
C ILE A 294 5.80 35.71 -10.22
N VAL A 295 6.66 34.71 -10.49
CA VAL A 295 7.49 34.69 -11.70
C VAL A 295 6.62 34.68 -12.95
N PHE A 296 5.59 33.83 -13.00
CA PHE A 296 4.70 33.78 -14.17
C PHE A 296 3.84 35.04 -14.31
N ALA A 297 3.40 35.67 -13.22
CA ALA A 297 2.67 36.93 -13.27
C ALA A 297 3.53 38.07 -13.86
N VAL A 298 4.83 38.10 -13.56
CA VAL A 298 5.77 39.09 -14.11
C VAL A 298 6.16 38.76 -15.56
N VAL A 299 6.38 37.48 -15.86
CA VAL A 299 6.91 37.04 -17.15
C VAL A 299 5.84 37.00 -18.25
N THR A 300 4.61 36.61 -17.93
CA THR A 300 3.56 36.42 -18.95
C THR A 300 3.20 37.71 -19.73
N PRO A 301 3.07 38.89 -19.09
CA PRO A 301 2.88 40.15 -19.81
C PRO A 301 4.01 40.49 -20.78
N LEU A 302 5.26 40.13 -20.44
CA LEU A 302 6.43 40.39 -21.29
C LEU A 302 6.42 39.56 -22.60
N TYR A 303 5.77 38.39 -22.58
CA TYR A 303 5.63 37.52 -23.75
C TYR A 303 4.34 37.77 -24.54
N GLY A 304 3.57 38.82 -24.22
CA GLY A 304 2.28 39.10 -24.85
C GLY A 304 1.22 38.03 -24.55
N GLY A 305 1.41 37.24 -23.49
CA GLY A 305 0.48 36.19 -23.09
C GLY A 305 -0.79 36.76 -22.45
N ASN A 306 -1.93 36.13 -22.72
CA ASN A 306 -3.20 36.46 -22.10
C ASN A 306 -3.10 36.33 -20.55
N LEU A 307 -3.65 37.30 -19.80
CA LEU A 307 -3.74 37.28 -18.33
C LEU A 307 -4.36 35.98 -17.80
N ALA A 308 -5.23 35.32 -18.55
CA ALA A 308 -5.75 34.01 -18.18
C ALA A 308 -4.64 32.94 -18.10
N MET A 309 -3.70 32.93 -19.05
CA MET A 309 -2.58 31.99 -19.09
C MET A 309 -1.57 32.25 -17.96
N SER A 310 -1.42 33.51 -17.52
CA SER A 310 -0.52 33.86 -16.42
C SER A 310 -0.97 33.31 -15.07
N PHE A 311 -2.27 33.03 -14.90
CA PHE A 311 -2.82 32.41 -13.70
C PHE A 311 -3.00 30.89 -13.82
N LEU A 312 -3.42 30.40 -14.99
CA LEU A 312 -3.67 28.97 -15.22
C LEU A 312 -2.40 28.11 -15.16
N MET A 313 -1.31 28.56 -15.79
CA MET A 313 -0.06 27.80 -15.83
C MET A 313 0.58 27.62 -14.44
N PRO A 314 0.72 28.66 -13.61
CA PRO A 314 1.22 28.49 -12.24
C PRO A 314 0.34 27.62 -11.38
N LEU A 315 -0.98 27.70 -11.53
CA LEU A 315 -1.91 26.86 -10.79
C LEU A 315 -1.71 25.39 -11.16
N ALA A 316 -1.64 25.07 -12.46
CA ALA A 316 -1.42 23.71 -12.94
C ALA A 316 -0.07 23.16 -12.49
N ILE A 317 1.01 23.96 -12.59
CA ILE A 317 2.35 23.59 -12.13
C ILE A 317 2.35 23.38 -10.62
N SER A 318 1.72 24.27 -9.85
CA SER A 318 1.62 24.19 -8.39
C SER A 318 0.88 22.94 -7.93
N ILE A 319 -0.22 22.59 -8.61
CA ILE A 319 -0.99 21.37 -8.36
C ILE A 319 -0.14 20.12 -8.63
N LEU A 320 0.55 20.06 -9.77
CA LEU A 320 1.43 18.93 -10.11
C LEU A 320 2.60 18.81 -9.12
N PHE A 321 3.19 19.93 -8.74
CA PHE A 321 4.28 19.99 -7.77
C PHE A 321 3.80 19.56 -6.38
N PHE A 322 2.61 19.98 -5.96
CA PHE A 322 1.97 19.53 -4.74
C PHE A 322 1.76 18.00 -4.74
N PHE A 323 1.23 17.42 -5.82
CA PHE A 323 1.08 15.96 -5.90
C PHE A 323 2.40 15.21 -5.89
N MET A 324 3.41 15.75 -6.58
CA MET A 324 4.76 15.18 -6.59
C MET A 324 5.33 15.15 -5.17
N ILE A 325 5.24 16.28 -4.45
CA ILE A 325 5.70 16.37 -3.07
C ILE A 325 4.87 15.50 -2.14
N TYR A 326 3.55 15.48 -2.27
CA TYR A 326 2.68 14.61 -1.49
C TYR A 326 3.05 13.14 -1.68
N ALA A 327 3.30 12.71 -2.92
CA ALA A 327 3.76 11.35 -3.20
C ALA A 327 5.11 11.06 -2.55
N VAL A 328 6.06 12.00 -2.61
CA VAL A 328 7.37 11.89 -1.95
C VAL A 328 7.19 11.78 -0.43
N VAL A 329 6.44 12.70 0.19
CA VAL A 329 6.15 12.74 1.63
C VAL A 329 5.47 11.44 2.08
N SER A 330 4.43 11.01 1.36
CA SER A 330 3.70 9.77 1.66
C SER A 330 4.57 8.52 1.48
N SER A 331 5.55 8.54 0.58
CA SER A 331 6.48 7.40 0.40
C SER A 331 7.52 7.30 1.51
N ILE A 332 7.81 8.43 2.16
CA ILE A 332 8.88 8.58 3.14
C ILE A 332 8.35 8.44 4.58
N TYR A 333 7.16 8.99 4.86
CA TYR A 333 6.55 8.99 6.18
C TYR A 333 6.09 7.58 6.60
N PRO A 334 6.36 7.12 7.84
CA PRO A 334 5.91 5.80 8.26
C PRO A 334 4.38 5.78 8.40
N SER A 335 3.70 4.93 7.62
CA SER A 335 2.24 4.82 7.60
C SER A 335 1.62 4.35 8.93
N ALA A 336 2.43 3.96 9.92
CA ALA A 336 1.99 3.69 11.29
C ALA A 336 1.40 4.92 11.98
N PHE A 337 2.00 6.08 11.72
CA PHE A 337 1.65 7.34 12.39
C PHE A 337 0.74 8.21 11.53
N THR A 338 0.40 7.78 10.31
CA THR A 338 -0.54 8.51 9.46
C THR A 338 -1.92 8.42 10.06
N ILE A 339 -2.55 9.59 10.22
CA ILE A 339 -3.97 9.67 10.55
C ILE A 339 -4.73 9.06 9.38
N ASN A 340 -5.50 8.01 9.63
CA ASN A 340 -6.35 7.38 8.64
C ASN A 340 -7.64 8.21 8.52
N PRO A 341 -7.81 9.02 7.46
CA PRO A 341 -9.01 9.83 7.32
C PRO A 341 -10.22 8.91 7.11
N PRO A 342 -11.41 9.29 7.63
CA PRO A 342 -12.63 8.57 7.33
C PRO A 342 -12.92 8.67 5.83
N ARG A 343 -13.56 7.63 5.26
CA ARG A 343 -13.89 7.57 3.81
C ARG A 343 -14.60 8.83 3.31
N LEU A 344 -15.45 9.41 4.15
CA LEU A 344 -16.17 10.65 3.84
C LEU A 344 -15.21 11.85 3.64
N LEU A 345 -14.17 11.99 4.47
CA LEU A 345 -13.15 13.03 4.27
C LEU A 345 -12.37 12.79 2.98
N THR A 346 -12.11 11.53 2.62
CA THR A 346 -11.48 11.18 1.34
C THR A 346 -12.35 11.58 0.15
N TYR A 347 -13.66 11.32 0.21
CA TYR A 347 -14.59 11.74 -0.85
C TYR A 347 -14.73 13.26 -0.93
N LEU A 348 -14.90 13.94 0.21
CA LEU A 348 -14.97 15.39 0.26
C LEU A 348 -13.70 16.05 -0.23
N SER A 349 -12.52 15.52 0.13
CA SER A 349 -11.24 16.05 -0.35
C SER A 349 -11.09 15.85 -1.86
N ALA A 350 -11.47 14.68 -2.39
CA ALA A 350 -11.49 14.44 -3.83
C ALA A 350 -12.40 15.43 -4.57
N ILE A 351 -13.62 15.68 -4.06
CA ILE A 351 -14.54 16.68 -4.63
C ILE A 351 -13.97 18.09 -4.52
N SER A 352 -13.38 18.44 -3.38
CA SER A 352 -12.76 19.76 -3.18
C SER A 352 -11.55 20.00 -4.06
N PHE A 353 -10.93 18.93 -4.57
CA PHE A 353 -9.84 19.01 -5.52
C PHE A 353 -10.35 19.05 -6.97
N THR A 354 -11.26 18.15 -7.34
CA THR A 354 -11.77 18.05 -8.72
C THR A 354 -12.70 19.21 -9.08
N GLY A 355 -13.51 19.71 -8.14
CA GLY A 355 -14.45 20.80 -8.36
C GLY A 355 -13.79 22.07 -8.88
N PRO A 356 -12.82 22.67 -8.14
CA PRO A 356 -12.08 23.83 -8.60
C PRO A 356 -11.34 23.59 -9.92
N LEU A 357 -10.75 22.39 -10.09
CA LEU A 357 -10.04 22.03 -11.32
C LEU A 357 -10.98 22.02 -12.53
N ILE A 358 -12.18 21.44 -12.40
CA ILE A 358 -13.19 21.43 -13.45
C ILE A 358 -13.69 22.85 -13.76
N LEU A 359 -13.95 23.66 -12.73
CA LEU A 359 -14.38 25.06 -12.91
C LEU A 359 -13.33 25.88 -13.66
N VAL A 360 -12.05 25.73 -13.30
CA VAL A 360 -10.92 26.41 -13.95
C VAL A 360 -10.74 25.93 -15.39
N LEU A 361 -10.82 24.61 -15.65
CA LEU A 361 -10.75 24.05 -17.00
C LEU A 361 -11.93 24.47 -17.88
N LEU A 362 -13.14 24.51 -17.32
CA LEU A 362 -14.34 24.95 -18.01
C LEU A 362 -14.21 26.44 -18.40
N GLN A 363 -13.73 27.29 -17.49
CA GLN A 363 -13.48 28.70 -17.78
C GLN A 363 -12.44 28.86 -18.91
N ALA A 364 -11.35 28.09 -18.85
CA ALA A 364 -10.34 28.09 -19.91
C ALA A 364 -10.91 27.66 -21.26
N LEU A 365 -11.76 26.63 -21.28
CA LEU A 365 -12.38 26.11 -22.49
C LEU A 365 -13.39 27.10 -23.09
N LEU A 366 -14.18 27.78 -22.25
CA LEU A 366 -15.08 28.85 -22.69
C LEU A 366 -14.32 30.02 -23.31
N MET A 367 -13.19 30.42 -22.71
CA MET A 367 -12.31 31.46 -23.28
C MET A 367 -11.72 31.05 -24.64
N ILE A 368 -11.31 29.79 -24.81
CA ILE A 368 -10.72 29.29 -26.07
C ILE A 368 -11.77 29.18 -27.17
N THR A 369 -12.98 28.75 -26.83
CA THR A 369 -14.06 28.51 -27.80
C THR A 369 -14.76 29.80 -28.24
N GLY A 370 -14.43 30.95 -27.63
CA GLY A 370 -14.97 32.25 -28.01
C GLY A 370 -16.47 32.42 -27.68
N PHE A 371 -17.03 31.55 -26.84
CA PHE A 371 -18.38 31.74 -26.31
C PHE A 371 -18.38 32.96 -25.38
N SER A 372 -19.16 33.98 -25.73
CA SER A 372 -19.24 35.28 -25.04
C SER A 372 -19.84 35.24 -23.63
N SER A 373 -20.25 34.06 -23.14
CA SER A 373 -20.65 33.85 -21.77
C SER A 373 -19.42 33.54 -20.92
N ASP A 374 -18.60 34.56 -20.64
CA ASP A 374 -17.65 34.45 -19.54
C ASP A 374 -18.44 34.09 -18.28
N LEU A 375 -18.16 32.95 -17.65
CA LEU A 375 -18.71 32.72 -16.31
C LEU A 375 -18.23 33.88 -15.46
N ASN A 376 -19.17 34.64 -14.92
CA ASN A 376 -18.88 35.75 -14.04
C ASN A 376 -17.86 35.25 -12.99
N THR A 377 -16.75 35.96 -12.85
CA THR A 377 -15.65 35.60 -11.94
C THR A 377 -16.13 35.36 -10.51
N GLN A 378 -17.23 36.01 -10.11
CA GLN A 378 -17.92 35.79 -8.84
C GLN A 378 -18.50 34.37 -8.71
N VAL A 379 -19.06 33.80 -9.79
CA VAL A 379 -19.61 32.43 -9.82
C VAL A 379 -18.49 31.40 -9.68
N VAL A 380 -17.35 31.63 -10.34
CA VAL A 380 -16.17 30.77 -10.22
C VAL A 380 -15.62 30.81 -8.79
N MET A 381 -15.45 32.00 -8.22
CA MET A 381 -15.03 32.17 -6.82
C MET A 381 -15.98 31.48 -5.84
N LEU A 382 -17.29 31.69 -5.98
CA LEU A 382 -18.30 31.06 -5.14
C LEU A 382 -18.26 29.52 -5.27
N GLY A 383 -18.10 29.01 -6.49
CA GLY A 383 -17.98 27.57 -6.75
C GLY A 383 -16.74 26.95 -6.11
N VAL A 384 -15.60 27.65 -6.13
CA VAL A 384 -14.38 27.21 -5.43
C VAL A 384 -14.60 27.20 -3.91
N VAL A 385 -15.19 28.26 -3.35
CA VAL A 385 -15.47 28.33 -1.90
C VAL A 385 -16.43 27.21 -1.48
N LEU A 386 -17.51 26.97 -2.24
CA LEU A 386 -18.50 25.93 -1.94
C LEU A 386 -17.93 24.51 -2.02
N THR A 387 -16.94 24.28 -2.88
CA THR A 387 -16.28 22.97 -3.02
C THR A 387 -15.22 22.73 -1.96
N VAL A 388 -14.52 23.77 -1.49
CA VAL A 388 -13.43 23.66 -0.51
C VAL A 388 -13.92 23.78 0.94
N ALA A 389 -14.88 24.66 1.24
CA ALA A 389 -15.31 24.92 2.62
C ALA A 389 -15.77 23.65 3.39
N PRO A 390 -16.57 22.73 2.80
CA PRO A 390 -16.98 21.52 3.51
C PRO A 390 -15.81 20.61 3.88
N SER A 391 -14.78 20.52 3.03
CA SER A 391 -13.63 19.66 3.29
C SER A 391 -12.77 20.22 4.43
N VAL A 392 -12.57 21.54 4.48
CA VAL A 392 -11.84 22.23 5.56
C VAL A 392 -12.56 22.07 6.89
N VAL A 393 -13.86 22.37 6.96
CA VAL A 393 -14.65 22.25 8.19
C VAL A 393 -14.64 20.81 8.70
N TYR A 394 -14.83 19.83 7.81
CA TYR A 394 -14.82 18.42 8.20
C TYR A 394 -13.43 17.94 8.63
N ALA A 395 -12.36 18.43 7.99
CA ALA A 395 -10.98 18.16 8.39
C ALA A 395 -10.67 18.71 9.79
N GLU A 396 -11.09 19.93 10.11
CA GLU A 396 -10.91 20.50 11.46
C GLU A 396 -11.66 19.70 12.53
N LEU A 397 -12.90 19.30 12.26
CA LEU A 397 -13.68 18.46 13.16
C LEU A 397 -12.98 17.11 13.39
N TRP A 398 -12.40 16.54 12.34
CA TRP A 398 -11.61 15.32 12.43
C TRP A 398 -10.34 15.51 13.27
N LEU A 399 -9.59 16.60 13.08
CA LEU A 399 -8.41 16.93 13.88
C LEU A 399 -8.75 17.14 15.36
N LYS A 400 -9.87 17.83 15.65
CA LYS A 400 -10.38 17.94 17.02
C LYS A 400 -10.65 16.57 17.61
N ARG A 401 -11.21 15.64 16.83
CA ARG A 401 -11.42 14.25 17.26
C ARG A 401 -10.11 13.52 17.54
N VAL A 402 -9.08 13.67 16.70
CA VAL A 402 -7.75 13.09 16.95
C VAL A 402 -7.19 13.58 18.29
N SER A 403 -7.30 14.88 18.56
CA SER A 403 -6.84 15.47 19.83
C SER A 403 -7.53 14.91 21.07
N LEU A 404 -8.76 14.38 20.94
CA LEU A 404 -9.44 13.71 22.05
C LEU A 404 -8.77 12.38 22.41
N TYR A 405 -8.27 11.65 21.41
CA TYR A 405 -7.53 10.40 21.64
C TYR A 405 -6.15 10.68 22.26
N ASP A 406 -5.47 11.75 21.85
CA ASP A 406 -4.22 12.17 22.49
C ASP A 406 -4.44 12.50 23.98
N LYS A 407 -5.52 13.24 24.29
CA LYS A 407 -5.92 13.53 25.67
C LYS A 407 -6.30 12.27 26.45
N LEU A 408 -6.93 11.30 25.81
CA LEU A 408 -7.25 10.01 26.42
C LEU A 408 -5.99 9.23 26.80
N ILE A 409 -4.97 9.21 25.94
CA ILE A 409 -3.69 8.54 26.25
C ILE A 409 -3.05 9.18 27.49
N ARG A 410 -3.04 10.51 27.57
CA ARG A 410 -2.54 11.23 28.76
C ARG A 410 -3.35 10.89 30.00
N LEU A 411 -4.68 10.95 29.93
CA LEU A 411 -5.58 10.54 31.01
C LEU A 411 -5.27 9.11 31.50
N VAL A 412 -5.07 8.17 30.58
CA VAL A 412 -4.72 6.79 30.93
C VAL A 412 -3.35 6.72 31.60
N SER A 413 -2.34 7.42 31.10
CA SER A 413 -1.03 7.47 31.74
C SER A 413 -1.11 8.03 33.17
N ASP A 414 -1.83 9.15 33.33
CA ASP A 414 -2.05 9.78 34.63
C ASP A 414 -2.83 8.84 35.58
N ALA A 415 -3.87 8.16 35.08
CA ALA A 415 -4.63 7.18 35.86
C ALA A 415 -3.78 5.95 36.24
N ILE A 416 -2.88 5.48 35.37
CA ILE A 416 -1.93 4.41 35.69
C ILE A 416 -0.99 4.89 36.81
N SER A 417 -0.42 6.09 36.68
CA SER A 417 0.50 6.62 37.70
C SER A 417 -0.17 6.75 39.08
N VAL A 418 -1.41 7.25 39.11
CA VAL A 418 -2.19 7.43 40.33
C VAL A 418 -2.60 6.07 40.91
N SER A 419 -3.10 5.13 40.08
CA SER A 419 -3.46 3.79 40.56
C SER A 419 -2.26 3.01 41.10
N VAL A 420 -1.07 3.14 40.51
CA VAL A 420 0.16 2.55 41.05
C VAL A 420 0.53 3.17 42.40
N SER A 421 0.43 4.50 42.54
CA SER A 421 0.80 5.19 43.78
C SER A 421 -0.17 4.95 44.94
N LEU A 422 -1.47 4.79 44.65
CA LEU A 422 -2.53 4.65 45.65
C LEU A 422 -2.97 3.19 45.87
N GLY A 423 -2.59 2.27 44.98
CA GLY A 423 -3.10 0.89 44.96
C GLY A 423 -4.58 0.77 44.63
N GLU A 424 -5.23 1.84 44.17
CA GLU A 424 -6.65 1.86 43.80
C GLU A 424 -6.90 1.11 42.47
N ASN A 425 -8.13 0.66 42.27
CA ASN A 425 -8.53 0.06 41.00
C ASN A 425 -8.40 1.10 39.87
N PHE A 426 -7.65 0.74 38.83
CA PHE A 426 -7.41 1.60 37.68
C PHE A 426 -8.69 2.14 37.02
N VAL A 427 -9.76 1.33 36.97
CA VAL A 427 -11.05 1.74 36.38
C VAL A 427 -11.68 2.89 37.16
N THR A 428 -11.70 2.82 38.48
CA THR A 428 -12.29 3.87 39.33
C THR A 428 -11.46 5.17 39.27
N VAL A 429 -10.13 5.04 39.13
CA VAL A 429 -9.24 6.20 38.95
C VAL A 429 -9.50 6.90 37.62
N ILE A 430 -9.71 6.17 36.52
CA ILE A 430 -10.09 6.78 35.23
C ILE A 430 -11.38 7.57 35.38
N GLU A 431 -12.43 6.99 35.98
CA GLU A 431 -13.72 7.66 36.12
C GLU A 431 -13.61 8.94 36.95
N ARG A 432 -12.76 8.95 37.98
CA ARG A 432 -12.48 10.13 38.81
C ARG A 432 -11.68 11.21 38.09
N LEU A 433 -10.72 10.83 37.24
CA LEU A 433 -9.84 11.79 36.56
C LEU A 433 -10.40 12.29 35.22
N ALA A 434 -11.25 11.52 34.54
CA ALA A 434 -11.74 11.84 33.22
C ALA A 434 -12.45 13.20 33.10
N PRO A 435 -13.26 13.66 34.10
CA PRO A 435 -13.87 14.99 34.06
C PRO A 435 -12.86 16.15 33.95
N LYS A 436 -11.62 15.98 34.47
CA LYS A 436 -10.57 17.00 34.40
C LYS A 436 -10.07 17.27 32.98
N TYR A 437 -10.20 16.30 32.07
CA TYR A 437 -9.78 16.41 30.66
C TYR A 437 -10.90 16.89 29.73
N GLY A 438 -12.09 17.13 30.29
CA GLY A 438 -13.27 17.65 29.60
C GLY A 438 -14.31 16.58 29.27
N LYS A 439 -15.58 17.03 29.13
CA LYS A 439 -16.76 16.17 28.92
C LYS A 439 -16.64 15.20 27.73
N SER A 440 -15.99 15.63 26.65
CA SER A 440 -15.79 14.79 25.46
C SER A 440 -14.80 13.65 25.69
N VAL A 441 -13.74 13.89 26.48
CA VAL A 441 -12.77 12.86 26.86
C VAL A 441 -13.39 11.91 27.87
N GLU A 442 -14.21 12.42 28.80
CA GLU A 442 -14.99 11.61 29.72
C GLU A 442 -15.94 10.65 29.00
N ALA A 443 -16.71 11.15 28.03
CA ALA A 443 -17.58 10.30 27.22
C ALA A 443 -16.80 9.23 26.44
N LEU A 444 -15.62 9.56 25.93
CA LEU A 444 -14.74 8.60 25.26
C LEU A 444 -14.17 7.57 26.23
N ALA A 445 -13.70 7.99 27.40
CA ALA A 445 -13.17 7.11 28.44
C ALA A 445 -14.24 6.12 28.93
N ARG A 446 -15.47 6.58 29.19
CA ARG A 446 -16.60 5.70 29.51
C ARG A 446 -16.88 4.69 28.41
N ARG A 447 -16.84 5.10 27.13
CA ARG A 447 -16.99 4.16 26.00
C ARG A 447 -15.88 3.12 25.97
N VAL A 448 -14.63 3.51 26.24
CA VAL A 448 -13.50 2.58 26.35
C VAL A 448 -13.74 1.60 27.50
N LEU A 449 -14.13 2.08 28.69
CA LEU A 449 -14.45 1.20 29.82
C LEU A 449 -15.61 0.23 29.53
N LEU A 450 -16.62 0.66 28.75
CA LEU A 450 -17.68 -0.24 28.28
C LEU A 450 -17.17 -1.25 27.23
N GLY A 451 -16.27 -0.81 26.35
CA GLY A 451 -15.63 -1.66 25.34
C GLY A 451 -14.81 -2.79 25.93
N TYR A 452 -14.26 -2.59 27.13
CA TYR A 452 -13.57 -3.64 27.87
C TYR A 452 -14.46 -4.88 28.14
N HIS A 453 -15.76 -4.68 28.40
CA HIS A 453 -16.69 -5.80 28.68
C HIS A 453 -17.46 -6.29 27.44
N VAL A 454 -17.57 -5.47 26.41
CA VAL A 454 -18.45 -5.72 25.26
C VAL A 454 -17.65 -5.69 23.96
N GLU A 455 -17.38 -6.88 23.42
CA GLU A 455 -16.59 -7.06 22.19
C GLU A 455 -17.07 -6.20 20.99
N PRO A 456 -18.38 -6.09 20.65
CA PRO A 456 -18.80 -5.25 19.53
C PRO A 456 -18.54 -3.74 19.76
N VAL A 457 -18.50 -3.30 21.03
CA VAL A 457 -18.14 -1.91 21.37
C VAL A 457 -16.64 -1.70 21.22
N ARG A 458 -15.81 -2.64 21.68
CA ARG A 458 -14.36 -2.65 21.44
C ARG A 458 -14.05 -2.59 19.94
N GLU A 459 -14.67 -3.45 19.13
CA GLU A 459 -14.44 -3.46 17.68
C GLU A 459 -14.78 -2.11 17.03
N ARG A 460 -15.88 -1.48 17.43
CA ARG A 460 -16.26 -0.15 16.94
C ARG A 460 -15.23 0.90 17.35
N ILE A 461 -14.77 0.91 18.60
CA ILE A 461 -13.79 1.87 19.11
C ILE A 461 -12.44 1.74 18.37
N LEU A 462 -11.95 0.51 18.17
CA LEU A 462 -10.71 0.25 17.46
C LEU A 462 -10.79 0.66 15.98
N ARG A 463 -11.96 0.46 15.35
CA ARG A 463 -12.20 0.88 13.96
C ARG A 463 -12.31 2.40 13.81
N GLU A 464 -12.80 3.09 14.84
CA GLU A 464 -12.91 4.55 14.88
C GLU A 464 -11.61 5.25 15.29
N ALA A 465 -10.60 4.50 15.74
CA ALA A 465 -9.32 5.06 16.14
C ALA A 465 -8.64 5.80 14.96
N PRO A 466 -8.09 7.00 15.19
CA PRO A 466 -7.64 7.88 14.10
C PRO A 466 -6.33 7.43 13.46
N SER A 467 -5.52 6.60 14.12
CA SER A 467 -4.31 6.03 13.55
C SER A 467 -4.03 4.65 14.14
N LEU A 468 -3.11 3.91 13.51
CA LEU A 468 -2.65 2.60 14.01
C LEU A 468 -2.02 2.72 15.41
N TYR A 469 -1.30 3.82 15.66
CA TYR A 469 -0.78 4.16 16.99
C TYR A 469 -1.89 4.16 18.07
N HIS A 470 -2.99 4.88 17.83
CA HIS A 470 -4.11 4.94 18.76
C HIS A 470 -4.84 3.60 18.88
N ALA A 471 -5.03 2.89 17.77
CA ALA A 471 -5.69 1.58 17.76
C ALA A 471 -4.89 0.55 18.56
N THR A 472 -3.56 0.51 18.39
CA THR A 472 -2.69 -0.43 19.11
C THR A 472 -2.60 -0.10 20.59
N PHE A 473 -2.60 1.19 20.96
CA PHE A 473 -2.69 1.61 22.36
C PHE A 473 -3.95 1.09 23.04
N LEU A 474 -5.11 1.33 22.41
CA LEU A 474 -6.40 0.89 22.94
C LEU A 474 -6.47 -0.64 23.00
N GLU A 475 -5.95 -1.32 21.99
CA GLU A 475 -5.89 -2.78 21.97
C GLU A 475 -5.01 -3.32 23.11
N ALA A 476 -3.82 -2.77 23.31
CA ALA A 476 -2.94 -3.16 24.42
C ALA A 476 -3.60 -2.89 25.78
N LEU A 477 -4.30 -1.76 25.91
CA LEU A 477 -5.06 -1.43 27.11
C LEU A 477 -6.20 -2.43 27.35
N PHE A 478 -7.00 -2.76 26.32
CA PHE A 478 -8.07 -3.74 26.43
C PHE A 478 -7.56 -5.11 26.84
N GLN A 479 -6.50 -5.59 26.18
CA GLN A 479 -5.92 -6.90 26.50
C GLN A 479 -5.36 -6.92 27.94
N ALA A 480 -4.68 -5.84 28.37
CA ALA A 480 -4.20 -5.74 29.74
C ALA A 480 -5.35 -5.76 30.76
N LEU A 481 -6.46 -5.06 30.48
CA LEU A 481 -7.63 -5.06 31.36
C LEU A 481 -8.33 -6.43 31.40
N ILE A 482 -8.52 -7.10 30.25
CA ILE A 482 -9.11 -8.46 30.15
C ILE A 482 -8.31 -9.48 30.93
N MET A 483 -7.00 -9.34 30.95
CA MET A 483 -6.11 -10.22 31.68
C MET A 483 -5.97 -9.87 33.16
N GLY A 484 -6.67 -8.83 33.64
CA GLY A 484 -6.60 -8.38 35.03
C GLY A 484 -5.22 -7.85 35.41
N ALA A 485 -4.52 -7.19 34.49
CA ALA A 485 -3.18 -6.67 34.72
C ALA A 485 -3.14 -5.71 35.92
N LYS A 486 -2.16 -5.91 36.80
CA LYS A 486 -1.94 -5.02 37.95
C LYS A 486 -1.51 -3.63 37.46
N PRO A 487 -1.77 -2.56 38.23
CA PRO A 487 -1.32 -1.21 37.90
C PRO A 487 0.19 -1.12 37.56
N GLU A 488 1.02 -1.89 38.26
CA GLU A 488 2.47 -1.97 38.00
C GLU A 488 2.81 -2.48 36.60
N MET A 489 2.00 -3.41 36.06
CA MET A 489 2.16 -3.95 34.71
C MET A 489 1.74 -2.90 33.67
N LEU A 490 0.68 -2.13 33.96
CA LEU A 490 0.23 -1.01 33.13
C LEU A 490 1.25 0.13 33.08
N LYS A 491 2.11 0.31 34.10
CA LYS A 491 3.20 1.29 34.08
C LYS A 491 4.14 1.07 32.88
N SER A 492 4.38 -0.20 32.50
CA SER A 492 5.20 -0.52 31.33
C SER A 492 4.55 -0.07 30.01
N LEU A 493 3.22 -0.14 29.93
CA LEU A 493 2.42 0.35 28.81
C LEU A 493 2.53 1.88 28.73
N ALA A 494 2.24 2.58 29.83
CA ALA A 494 2.34 4.03 29.90
C ALA A 494 3.72 4.54 29.48
N ALA A 495 4.80 4.01 30.08
CA ALA A 495 6.17 4.43 29.78
C ALA A 495 6.57 4.16 28.32
N SER A 496 6.17 3.01 27.75
CA SER A 496 6.50 2.66 26.36
C SER A 496 5.75 3.53 25.35
N TYR A 497 4.50 3.89 25.67
CA TYR A 497 3.72 4.79 24.83
C TYR A 497 4.13 6.25 24.99
N GLU A 498 4.50 6.72 26.18
CA GLU A 498 5.08 8.06 26.37
C GLU A 498 6.40 8.22 25.61
N GLN A 499 7.25 7.19 25.59
CA GLN A 499 8.43 7.17 24.73
C GLN A 499 8.03 7.38 23.26
N LEU A 500 7.02 6.65 22.77
CA LEU A 500 6.51 6.85 21.41
C LEU A 500 5.88 8.23 21.18
N VAL A 501 5.16 8.79 22.17
CA VAL A 501 4.60 10.16 22.10
C VAL A 501 5.71 11.19 21.92
N ASN A 502 6.82 11.05 22.65
CA ASN A 502 7.96 11.97 22.54
C ASN A 502 8.64 11.94 21.17
N VAL A 503 8.49 10.85 20.43
CA VAL A 503 8.95 10.75 19.03
C VAL A 503 7.88 11.25 18.06
N TYR A 504 6.59 11.11 18.40
CA TYR A 504 5.47 11.61 17.61
C TYR A 504 5.29 13.14 17.69
N SER A 505 5.65 13.76 18.82
CA SER A 505 5.47 15.20 19.06
C SER A 505 6.62 16.08 18.60
N LYS A 506 7.78 15.47 18.26
CA LYS A 506 8.93 16.12 17.62
C LYS A 506 8.78 16.07 16.11
#